data_AF-A0A7S2C6C5-F1
#
_entry.id   AF-A0A7S2C6C5-F1
#
_cell.length_a   1.000
_cell.length_b   1.000
_cell.length_c   1.000
_cell.angle_alpha   90.00
_cell.angle_beta   90.00
_cell.angle_gamma   90.00
#
_symmetry.space_group_name_H-M   'P 1'
#
loop_
_entity.id
_entity.type
_entity.pdbx_description
1 polymer ?
#
loop_
_entity_poly.entity_id
_entity_poly.type
_entity_poly.pdbx_seq_one_letter_code
_entity_poly.pdbx_strand_id
1 'polypeptide(L)'
;DELGETEVCEKCLDPVWDYEVIHEWEPRPGGNKLTLEVRDKDKGLVTSSSKSLGEVALELKKFANTTVEYAFPVDGTSDFSEATGTLRATVFYAVRPGPITKAQAKGHGAL
;
A
#
# COMPACT_ATOMS: atom_id res chain seq x y z
N ASP A 1 -7.09 -6.44 -8.04
CA ASP A 1 -6.03 -7.46 -7.95
C ASP A 1 -5.35 -7.33 -6.61
N GLU A 2 -5.22 -8.43 -5.88
CA GLU A 2 -4.47 -8.49 -4.64
C GLU A 2 -2.98 -8.50 -4.98
N LEU A 3 -2.22 -7.57 -4.38
CA LEU A 3 -0.80 -7.38 -4.72
C LEU A 3 0.13 -8.33 -3.97
N GLY A 4 -0.34 -8.87 -2.84
CA GLY A 4 0.39 -9.82 -1.99
C GLY A 4 -0.21 -9.89 -0.58
N GLU A 5 0.16 -10.94 0.16
CA GLU A 5 -0.15 -11.13 1.57
C GLU A 5 1.14 -11.51 2.32
N THR A 6 1.34 -10.98 3.52
CA THR A 6 2.48 -11.32 4.37
C THR A 6 2.28 -12.68 5.04
N GLU A 7 3.35 -13.23 5.64
CA GLU A 7 3.18 -14.29 6.62
C GLU A 7 2.43 -13.79 7.87
N VAL A 8 1.78 -14.73 8.56
CA VAL A 8 1.09 -14.45 9.83
C VAL A 8 2.12 -14.48 10.95
N CYS A 9 2.35 -13.35 11.61
CA CYS A 9 3.14 -13.31 12.84
C CYS A 9 2.45 -14.13 13.93
N GLU A 10 3.22 -14.88 14.71
CA GLU A 10 2.69 -15.52 15.91
C GLU A 10 2.22 -14.47 16.92
N LYS A 11 1.17 -14.82 17.66
CA LYS A 11 0.39 -13.97 18.58
C LYS A 11 1.22 -12.89 19.30
N CYS A 12 1.28 -11.70 18.71
CA CYS A 12 2.03 -10.54 19.19
C CYS A 12 1.22 -9.26 18.96
N LEU A 13 1.41 -8.27 19.84
CA LEU A 13 0.77 -6.95 19.74
C LEU A 13 1.61 -5.92 18.97
N ASP A 14 2.89 -6.21 18.74
CA ASP A 14 3.82 -5.42 17.93
C ASP A 14 4.46 -6.30 16.84
N PRO A 15 3.66 -6.77 15.87
CA PRO A 15 4.15 -7.63 14.80
C PRO A 15 5.10 -6.86 13.87
N VAL A 16 6.19 -7.51 13.49
CA VAL A 16 7.14 -7.00 12.50
C VAL A 16 7.15 -7.95 11.31
N TRP A 17 6.73 -7.44 10.16
CA TRP A 17 6.78 -8.16 8.89
C TRP A 17 7.98 -7.66 8.09
N ASP A 18 9.05 -8.46 8.04
CA ASP A 18 10.19 -8.21 7.16
C ASP A 18 9.83 -8.65 5.73
N TYR A 19 8.87 -7.95 5.13
CA TYR A 19 8.24 -8.31 3.87
C TYR A 19 8.36 -7.16 2.86
N GLU A 20 8.91 -7.46 1.70
CA GLU A 20 9.01 -6.55 0.57
C GLU A 20 8.32 -7.17 -0.65
N VAL A 21 7.44 -6.41 -1.29
CA VAL A 21 6.79 -6.80 -2.54
C VAL A 21 6.98 -5.72 -3.59
N ILE A 22 7.44 -6.12 -4.77
CA ILE A 22 7.58 -5.24 -5.93
C ILE A 22 6.52 -5.65 -6.94
N HIS A 23 5.65 -4.71 -7.30
CA HIS A 23 4.61 -4.93 -8.30
C HIS A 23 4.70 -3.89 -9.42
N GLU A 24 4.69 -4.35 -10.66
CA GLU A 24 4.63 -3.50 -11.84
C GLU A 24 3.22 -3.53 -12.44
N TRP A 25 2.61 -2.37 -12.65
CA TRP A 25 1.30 -2.28 -13.32
C TRP A 25 1.23 -1.07 -14.26
N GLU A 26 0.31 -1.15 -15.22
CA GLU A 26 0.00 -0.03 -16.10
C GLU A 26 -1.02 0.91 -15.43
N PRO A 27 -0.74 2.22 -15.32
CA PRO A 27 -1.67 3.16 -14.71
C PRO A 27 -2.97 3.26 -15.51
N ARG A 28 -4.09 2.85 -14.91
CA ARG A 28 -5.44 3.06 -15.47
C ARG A 28 -6.11 4.28 -14.82
N PRO A 29 -7.10 4.93 -15.47
CA PRO A 29 -7.95 5.91 -14.80
C PRO A 29 -8.56 5.28 -13.54
N GLY A 30 -8.27 5.86 -12.37
CA GLY A 30 -8.68 5.32 -11.06
C GLY A 30 -7.74 4.28 -10.42
N GLY A 31 -6.83 3.66 -11.18
CA GLY A 31 -5.90 2.60 -10.74
C GLY A 31 -4.64 3.09 -10.02
N ASN A 32 -4.75 4.14 -9.21
CA ASN A 32 -3.60 4.72 -8.48
C ASN A 32 -3.83 4.69 -6.97
N LYS A 33 -4.60 3.70 -6.50
CA LYS A 33 -4.88 3.48 -5.09
C LYS A 33 -4.23 2.18 -4.65
N LEU A 34 -3.48 2.23 -3.56
CA LEU A 34 -2.94 1.06 -2.87
C LEU A 34 -3.70 0.92 -1.56
N THR A 35 -4.36 -0.21 -1.35
CA THR A 35 -5.01 -0.51 -0.08
C THR A 35 -4.13 -1.47 0.71
N LEU A 36 -3.87 -1.15 1.97
CA LEU A 36 -3.23 -2.03 2.94
C LEU A 36 -4.28 -2.40 3.99
N GLU A 37 -4.42 -3.68 4.28
CA GLU A 37 -5.38 -4.18 5.26
C GLU A 37 -4.65 -5.07 6.28
N VAL A 38 -4.93 -4.87 7.56
CA VAL A 38 -4.43 -5.73 8.64
C VAL A 38 -5.53 -6.70 9.01
N ARG A 39 -5.20 -7.99 9.09
CA ARG A 39 -6.15 -9.04 9.47
C ARG A 39 -5.62 -9.89 10.61
N ASP A 40 -6.49 -10.21 11.56
CA ASP A 40 -6.26 -11.26 12.54
C ASP A 40 -6.71 -12.60 11.96
N LYS A 41 -5.82 -13.61 11.97
CA LYS A 41 -6.10 -14.94 11.42
C LYS A 41 -6.10 -15.97 12.55
N ASP A 42 -7.26 -16.57 12.79
CA ASP A 42 -7.40 -17.68 13.72
C ASP A 42 -6.82 -18.97 13.11
N LYS A 43 -5.60 -19.32 13.49
CA LYS A 43 -5.02 -20.63 13.19
C LYS A 43 -5.54 -21.64 14.22
N GLY A 44 -6.53 -22.46 13.86
CA GLY A 44 -6.96 -23.58 14.71
C GLY A 44 -8.39 -24.10 14.52
N LEU A 45 -9.23 -23.44 13.71
CA LEU A 45 -10.61 -23.85 13.47
C LEU A 45 -10.76 -24.49 12.08
N VAL A 46 -11.72 -25.43 11.95
CA VAL A 46 -12.07 -26.14 10.70
C VAL A 46 -12.42 -25.17 9.56
N THR A 47 -12.88 -23.97 9.92
CA THR A 47 -12.93 -22.79 9.06
C THR A 47 -11.90 -21.81 9.56
N SER A 48 -10.80 -21.62 8.85
CA SER A 48 -9.86 -20.54 9.12
C SER A 48 -10.57 -19.19 8.94
N SER A 49 -11.02 -18.59 10.04
CA SER A 49 -11.59 -17.24 10.04
C SER A 49 -10.46 -16.22 9.97
N SER A 50 -10.60 -15.25 9.06
CA SER A 50 -9.80 -14.03 9.07
C SER A 50 -10.71 -12.86 9.36
N LYS A 51 -10.34 -12.03 10.33
CA LYS A 51 -11.08 -10.81 10.68
C LYS A 51 -10.25 -9.61 10.32
N SER A 52 -10.86 -8.63 9.64
CA SER A 52 -10.21 -7.35 9.42
C SER A 52 -10.03 -6.63 10.76
N LEU A 53 -8.82 -6.12 11.00
CA LEU A 53 -8.52 -5.21 12.10
C LEU A 53 -8.56 -3.76 11.63
N GLY A 54 -8.38 -3.50 10.33
CA GLY A 54 -8.52 -2.19 9.74
C GLY A 54 -7.83 -2.09 8.38
N GLU A 55 -8.15 -1.06 7.62
CA GLU A 55 -7.61 -0.81 6.29
C GLU A 55 -7.21 0.64 6.09
N VAL A 56 -6.30 0.86 5.13
CA VAL A 56 -5.93 2.19 4.67
C VAL A 56 -5.78 2.21 3.15
N ALA A 57 -6.31 3.26 2.53
CA ALA A 57 -6.14 3.53 1.11
C ALA A 57 -5.17 4.70 0.86
N LEU A 58 -4.13 4.43 0.09
CA LEU A 58 -3.09 5.35 -0.33
C LEU A 58 -3.30 5.80 -1.77
N GLU A 59 -3.31 7.11 -2.01
CA GLU A 59 -3.34 7.65 -3.38
C GLU A 59 -1.92 7.82 -3.92
N LEU A 60 -1.44 6.81 -4.66
CA LEU A 60 -0.07 6.69 -5.19
C LEU A 60 0.39 7.91 -6.00
N LYS A 61 -0.55 8.57 -6.70
CA LYS A 61 -0.27 9.80 -7.46
C LYS A 61 0.31 10.94 -6.62
N LYS A 62 0.05 10.98 -5.32
CA LYS A 62 0.53 12.05 -4.43
C LYS A 62 2.03 11.99 -4.16
N PHE A 63 2.68 10.86 -4.45
CA PHE A 63 4.07 10.60 -4.08
C PHE A 63 4.85 9.84 -5.16
N ALA A 64 4.55 10.13 -6.42
CA ALA A 64 5.30 9.60 -7.55
C ALA A 64 6.81 9.88 -7.41
N ASN A 65 7.61 8.85 -7.68
CA ASN A 65 9.08 8.84 -7.59
C ASN A 65 9.63 9.25 -6.22
N THR A 66 8.85 9.03 -5.16
CA THR A 66 9.21 9.36 -3.78
C THR A 66 8.96 8.15 -2.88
N THR A 67 9.84 7.95 -1.89
CA THR A 67 9.61 6.99 -0.81
C THR A 67 8.83 7.68 0.31
N VAL A 68 7.75 7.06 0.74
CA VAL A 68 6.94 7.58 1.85
C VAL A 68 6.84 6.52 2.94
N GLU A 69 7.17 6.93 4.17
CA GLU A 69 6.84 6.18 5.37
C GLU A 69 5.45 6.60 5.83
N TYR A 70 4.60 5.61 6.06
CA TYR A 70 3.22 5.78 6.45
C TYR A 70 2.99 5.17 7.82
N ALA A 71 2.29 5.91 8.68
CA ALA A 71 1.79 5.43 9.96
C ALA A 71 0.28 5.68 9.99
N PHE A 72 -0.51 4.60 10.05
CA PHE A 72 -1.97 4.68 10.04
C PHE A 72 -2.58 4.08 11.28
N PRO A 73 -3.52 4.77 11.94
CA PRO A 73 -4.32 4.13 12.97
C PRO A 73 -5.07 2.96 12.34
N VAL A 74 -5.03 1.84 13.02
CA VAL A 74 -5.86 0.67 12.72
C VAL A 74 -7.00 0.73 13.73
N ASP A 75 -8.18 1.11 13.23
CA ASP A 75 -9.38 1.27 14.05
C ASP A 75 -10.02 -0.10 14.30
N GLY A 76 -10.22 -0.43 15.58
CA GLY A 76 -10.85 -1.67 16.00
C GLY A 76 -12.19 -1.93 15.30
N THR A 77 -12.41 -3.16 14.85
CA THR A 77 -13.69 -3.61 14.32
C THR A 77 -14.68 -3.96 15.44
N SER A 78 -15.93 -4.31 15.12
CA SER A 78 -16.94 -4.69 16.12
C SER A 78 -16.46 -5.77 17.09
N ASP A 79 -15.61 -6.67 16.60
CA ASP A 79 -15.10 -7.82 17.34
C ASP A 79 -13.86 -7.47 18.18
N PHE A 80 -13.22 -6.35 17.87
CA PHE A 80 -12.00 -5.85 18.51
C PHE A 80 -12.14 -4.35 18.80
N SER A 81 -13.26 -3.95 19.38
CA SER A 81 -13.63 -2.52 19.53
C SER A 81 -12.66 -1.71 20.40
N GLU A 82 -11.85 -2.38 21.22
CA GLU A 82 -10.80 -1.76 22.03
C GLU A 82 -9.39 -1.90 21.42
N ALA A 83 -9.23 -2.69 20.35
CA ALA A 83 -7.97 -2.80 19.66
C ALA A 83 -7.70 -1.50 18.90
N THR A 84 -6.69 -0.77 19.35
CA THR A 84 -6.15 0.39 18.65
C THR A 84 -4.70 0.09 18.36
N GLY A 85 -4.29 0.35 17.12
CA GLY A 85 -2.93 0.06 16.67
C GLY A 85 -2.46 1.09 15.68
N THR A 86 -1.20 1.01 15.30
CA THR A 86 -0.66 1.79 14.19
C THR A 86 0.06 0.87 13.24
N LEU A 87 -0.42 0.77 12.01
CA LEU A 87 0.31 0.11 10.93
C LEU A 87 1.39 1.07 10.42
N ARG A 88 2.64 0.62 10.40
CA ARG A 88 3.74 1.33 9.75
C ARG A 88 4.15 0.61 8.47
N ALA A 89 4.20 1.34 7.37
CA ALA A 89 4.59 0.79 6.06
C ALA A 89 5.44 1.81 5.28
N THR A 90 6.46 1.32 4.59
CA THR A 90 7.23 2.14 3.64
C THR A 90 6.81 1.79 2.23
N VAL A 91 6.41 2.80 1.45
CA VAL A 91 5.96 2.61 0.07
C VAL A 91 6.80 3.47 -0.87
N PHE A 92 7.30 2.85 -1.93
CA PHE A 92 7.94 3.55 -3.04
C PHE A 92 7.13 3.32 -4.31
N TYR A 93 6.72 4.41 -4.97
CA TYR A 93 6.00 4.36 -6.24
C TYR A 93 6.83 5.01 -7.34
N ALA A 94 7.39 4.21 -8.25
CA ALA A 94 8.08 4.71 -9.42
C ALA A 94 7.11 4.89 -10.61
N VAL A 95 7.12 6.07 -11.21
CA VAL A 95 6.45 6.33 -12.50
C VAL A 95 7.50 6.32 -13.58
N ARG A 96 7.50 5.29 -14.44
CA ARG A 96 8.32 5.31 -15.65
C ARG A 96 7.73 6.36 -16.61
N PRO A 97 8.46 7.42 -16.99
CA PRO A 97 7.98 8.30 -18.05
C PRO A 97 7.81 7.46 -19.32
N GLY A 98 6.64 7.57 -19.96
CA GLY A 98 6.43 6.99 -21.28
C GLY A 98 7.45 7.55 -22.28
N PRO A 99 7.57 6.97 -23.49
CA PRO A 99 8.50 7.47 -24.50
C PRO A 99 8.25 8.96 -24.72
N ILE A 100 9.28 9.78 -24.45
CA ILE A 100 9.25 11.22 -24.68
C ILE A 100 9.06 11.41 -26.18
N THR A 101 7.84 11.77 -26.61
CA THR A 101 7.59 12.23 -27.97
C THR A 101 8.46 13.46 -28.17
N LYS A 102 9.58 13.29 -28.90
CA LYS A 102 10.57 14.30 -29.29
C LYS A 102 10.16 15.73 -28.90
N ALA A 103 10.76 16.26 -27.83
CA ALA A 103 10.60 17.65 -27.44
C ALA A 103 10.83 18.55 -28.67
N GLN A 104 9.75 19.12 -29.22
CA GLN A 104 9.85 20.14 -30.26
C GLN A 104 10.29 21.44 -29.59
N ALA A 105 11.61 21.63 -29.48
CA ALA A 105 12.17 22.92 -29.13
C ALA A 105 11.91 23.89 -30.30
N LYS A 106 10.94 24.79 -30.15
CA LYS A 106 10.73 25.90 -31.08
C LYS A 106 11.58 27.08 -30.61
N GLY A 107 12.77 27.22 -31.18
CA GLY A 107 13.61 28.40 -30.97
C GLY A 107 12.99 29.61 -31.68
N HIS A 108 12.60 30.63 -30.93
CA HIS A 108 12.29 31.94 -31.50
C HIS A 108 13.57 32.78 -31.44
N GLY A 109 14.27 32.88 -32.58
CA GLY A 109 15.30 33.89 -32.77
C GLY A 109 14.64 35.24 -33.02
N ALA A 110 15.07 36.27 -32.29
CA ALA A 110 14.82 37.67 -32.64
C ALA A 110 16.12 38.23 -33.24
N LEU A 111 15.97 38.99 -34.33
CA LEU A 111 17.04 39.79 -34.96
C LEU A 111 17.39 41.00 -34.10
#